data_AF-A0A7Y5FU49-F1
#
_entry.id   AF-A0A7Y5FU49-F1
#
_cell.length_a   1.000
_cell.length_b   1.000
_cell.length_c   1.000
_cell.angle_alpha   90.00
_cell.angle_beta   90.00
_cell.angle_gamma   90.00
#
_symmetry.space_group_name_H-M   'P 1'
#
loop_
_entity.id
_entity.type
_entity.pdbx_description
1 polymer ?
#
loop_
_entity_poly.entity_id
_entity_poly.type
_entity_poly.pdbx_seq_one_letter_code
_entity_poly.pdbx_strand_id
1 'polypeptide(L)'
;MPANETKIIGFFAYSSPREVVCTDNAACIIAGFQKSMEEYLKELDPHNRKMRTIRKTRFGEIMQGLLQGAAYAFDEDAYSRFYPLAREAGLEVQPADFAEQKSKGIRFFTVQLSLQ
;
A
#
# COMPACT_ATOMS: atom_id res chain seq x y z
N MET A 1 -2.02 -16.60 -16.38
CA MET A 1 -1.96 -15.44 -15.48
C MET A 1 -3.04 -14.46 -15.93
N PRO A 2 -4.00 -14.09 -15.07
CA PRO A 2 -4.97 -13.05 -15.41
C PRO A 2 -4.22 -11.75 -15.74
N ALA A 3 -4.66 -11.04 -16.79
CA ALA A 3 -3.96 -9.89 -17.37
C ALA A 3 -3.66 -8.76 -16.35
N ASN A 4 -4.41 -8.70 -15.25
CA ASN A 4 -4.32 -7.64 -14.26
C ASN A 4 -3.18 -7.81 -13.24
N GLU A 5 -2.59 -9.01 -13.08
CA GLU A 5 -1.55 -9.25 -12.07
C GLU A 5 -0.31 -8.36 -12.23
N THR A 6 -0.01 -7.97 -13.48
CA THR A 6 1.19 -7.20 -13.79
C THR A 6 1.01 -5.68 -13.62
N LYS A 7 -0.22 -5.20 -13.44
CA LYS A 7 -0.53 -3.77 -13.31
C LYS A 7 0.16 -3.19 -12.09
N ILE A 8 0.89 -2.09 -12.29
CA ILE A 8 1.59 -1.38 -11.20
C ILE A 8 0.55 -0.60 -10.40
N ILE A 9 0.52 -0.82 -9.09
CA ILE A 9 -0.34 -0.09 -8.17
C ILE A 9 0.39 1.10 -7.60
N GLY A 10 1.64 0.90 -7.17
CA GLY A 10 2.40 1.95 -6.53
C GLY A 10 3.81 1.51 -6.17
N PHE A 11 4.30 2.00 -5.05
CA PHE A 11 5.64 1.82 -4.54
C PHE A 11 5.59 1.44 -3.06
N PHE A 12 6.43 0.50 -2.67
CA PHE A 12 6.69 0.16 -1.27
C PHE A 12 8.18 0.41 -0.97
N ALA A 13 8.51 0.51 0.31
CA ALA A 13 9.89 0.65 0.77
C ALA A 13 10.27 -0.48 1.73
N TYR A 14 11.54 -0.88 1.74
CA TYR A 14 12.05 -1.91 2.64
C TYR A 14 13.53 -1.68 2.96
N SER A 15 13.98 -2.13 4.14
CA SER A 15 15.42 -2.19 4.50
C SER A 15 16.04 -3.55 4.18
N SER A 16 15.24 -4.60 4.26
CA SER A 16 15.63 -5.98 3.95
C SER A 16 14.39 -6.74 3.46
N PRO A 17 14.53 -7.95 2.89
CA PRO A 17 13.38 -8.74 2.44
C PRO A 17 12.33 -9.03 3.52
N ARG A 18 12.67 -8.88 4.80
CA ARG A 18 11.75 -9.08 5.94
C ARG A 18 11.34 -7.79 6.65
N GLU A 19 11.90 -6.64 6.26
CA GLU A 19 11.64 -5.36 6.92
C GLU A 19 11.07 -4.37 5.91
N VAL A 20 9.79 -4.56 5.59
CA VAL A 20 8.98 -3.64 4.79
C VAL A 20 8.51 -2.48 5.66
N VAL A 21 8.36 -1.30 5.06
CA VAL A 21 7.82 -0.11 5.74
C VAL A 21 6.30 -0.24 5.82
N CYS A 22 5.80 -0.28 7.04
CA CYS A 22 4.39 -0.45 7.36
C CYS A 22 3.98 0.60 8.42
N THR A 23 2.68 0.88 8.53
CA THR A 23 2.12 1.76 9.56
C THR A 23 2.29 1.16 10.95
N ASP A 24 2.06 1.94 11.99
CA ASP A 24 2.11 1.45 13.38
C ASP A 24 1.13 0.29 13.63
N ASN A 25 0.06 0.19 12.84
CA ASN A 25 -0.92 -0.91 12.87
C ASN A 25 -0.52 -2.09 11.96
N ALA A 26 0.77 -2.23 11.65
CA ALA A 26 1.36 -3.31 10.84
C ALA A 26 0.83 -3.42 9.39
N ALA A 27 0.22 -2.37 8.84
CA ALA A 27 -0.24 -2.35 7.45
C ALA A 27 0.83 -1.79 6.51
N CYS A 28 1.25 -2.55 5.50
CA CYS A 28 2.39 -2.16 4.67
C CYS A 28 2.04 -1.10 3.64
N ILE A 29 2.87 -0.08 3.54
CA ILE A 29 2.51 1.16 2.86
C ILE A 29 2.73 1.01 1.36
N ILE A 30 1.72 1.42 0.60
CA ILE A 30 1.75 1.49 -0.86
C ILE A 30 1.44 2.93 -1.26
N ALA A 31 2.46 3.63 -1.75
CA ALA A 31 2.32 4.98 -2.26
C ALA A 31 2.14 4.98 -3.77
N GLY A 32 1.22 5.79 -4.32
CA GLY A 32 0.95 5.81 -5.76
C GLY A 32 2.11 6.36 -6.59
N PHE A 33 2.99 7.15 -5.96
CA PHE A 33 4.19 7.72 -6.56
C PHE A 33 5.43 7.46 -5.71
N GLN A 34 6.58 7.34 -6.38
CA GLN A 34 7.88 7.21 -5.71
C GLN A 34 8.16 8.41 -4.80
N LYS A 35 7.89 9.63 -5.27
CA LYS A 35 8.08 10.86 -4.50
C LYS A 35 7.28 10.87 -3.19
N SER A 36 6.03 10.41 -3.22
CA SER A 36 5.19 10.29 -2.02
C SER A 36 5.79 9.31 -1.00
N MET A 37 6.39 8.21 -1.46
CA MET A 37 7.13 7.28 -0.59
C MET A 37 8.39 7.94 -0.03
N GLU A 38 9.17 8.66 -0.84
CA GLU A 38 10.36 9.38 -0.37
C GLU A 38 10.03 10.43 0.69
N GLU A 39 8.93 11.17 0.52
CA GLU A 39 8.43 12.13 1.51
C GLU A 39 8.05 11.43 2.82
N TYR A 40 7.30 10.32 2.74
CA TYR A 40 6.94 9.52 3.91
C TYR A 40 8.18 8.98 4.66
N LEU A 41 9.19 8.51 3.93
CA LEU A 41 10.44 8.03 4.54
C LEU A 41 11.21 9.14 5.24
N LYS A 42 11.21 10.37 4.71
CA LYS A 42 11.83 11.53 5.37
C LYS A 42 11.09 11.93 6.64
N GLU A 43 9.77 11.80 6.67
CA GLU A 43 8.98 12.02 7.89
C GLU A 43 9.28 10.94 8.95
N LEU A 44 9.38 9.68 8.52
CA LEU A 44 9.61 8.52 9.39
C LEU A 44 11.04 8.47 9.96
N ASP A 45 12.03 8.82 9.16
CA ASP A 45 13.45 8.84 9.53
C ASP A 45 14.13 10.11 8.99
N PRO A 46 13.92 11.27 9.64
CA PRO A 46 14.45 12.56 9.17
C PRO A 46 15.97 12.62 9.05
N HIS A 47 16.67 11.71 9.74
CA HIS A 47 18.12 11.62 9.73
C HIS A 47 18.65 10.53 8.80
N ASN A 48 17.77 9.83 8.07
CA ASN A 48 18.10 8.78 7.11
C ASN A 48 19.06 7.72 7.71
N ARG A 49 18.80 7.30 8.95
CA ARG A 49 19.61 6.31 9.69
C ARG A 49 19.47 4.92 9.10
N LYS A 50 18.33 4.60 8.49
CA LYS A 50 18.07 3.32 7.80
C LYS A 50 18.11 3.50 6.29
N MET A 51 18.99 2.76 5.62
CA MET A 51 18.98 2.71 4.16
C MET A 51 17.76 1.93 3.68
N ARG A 52 16.86 2.61 2.95
CA ARG A 52 15.63 2.05 2.40
C ARG A 52 15.71 1.97 0.88
N THR A 53 15.24 0.87 0.32
CA THR A 53 15.04 0.72 -1.13
C THR A 53 13.57 0.90 -1.45
N ILE A 54 13.26 1.74 -2.43
CA ILE A 54 11.90 1.94 -2.95
C ILE A 54 11.74 1.09 -4.21
N ARG A 55 10.67 0.30 -4.29
CA ARG A 55 10.38 -0.57 -5.44
C ARG A 55 8.91 -0.46 -5.85
N LYS A 56 8.67 -0.55 -7.16
CA LYS A 56 7.31 -0.68 -7.70
C LYS A 56 6.68 -1.99 -7.23
N THR A 57 5.40 -1.94 -6.87
CA THR A 57 4.59 -3.10 -6.53
C THR A 57 3.41 -3.23 -7.46
N ARG A 58 3.13 -4.46 -7.86
CA ARG A 58 2.08 -4.85 -8.79
C ARG A 58 0.87 -5.38 -8.04
N PHE A 59 -0.26 -5.43 -8.74
CA PHE A 59 -1.51 -5.94 -8.20
C PHE A 59 -1.37 -7.38 -7.69
N GLY A 60 -0.74 -8.27 -8.46
CA GLY A 60 -0.53 -9.66 -8.07
C GLY A 60 0.30 -9.82 -6.80
N GLU A 61 1.33 -9.00 -6.62
CA GLU A 61 2.18 -9.00 -5.41
C GLU A 61 1.38 -8.58 -4.17
N ILE A 62 0.53 -7.56 -4.29
CA ILE A 62 -0.37 -7.12 -3.20
C ILE A 62 -1.43 -8.19 -2.90
N MET A 63 -2.04 -8.76 -3.93
CA MET A 63 -3.06 -9.82 -3.77
C MET A 63 -2.50 -11.02 -3.03
N GLN A 64 -1.28 -11.45 -3.35
CA GLN A 64 -0.62 -12.54 -2.63
C GLN A 64 -0.46 -12.23 -1.15
N GLY A 65 -0.07 -11.02 -0.78
CA GLY A 65 0.04 -10.61 0.62
C GLY A 65 -1.33 -10.56 1.32
N LEU A 66 -2.34 -9.98 0.68
CA LEU A 66 -3.71 -9.91 1.21
C LEU A 66 -4.28 -11.32 1.49
N LEU A 67 -4.09 -12.26 0.56
CA LEU A 67 -4.51 -13.65 0.71
C LEU A 67 -3.76 -14.41 1.83
N GLN A 68 -2.57 -13.92 2.21
CA GLN A 68 -1.80 -14.42 3.36
C GLN A 68 -2.16 -13.70 4.67
N GLY A 69 -3.16 -12.83 4.67
CA GLY A 69 -3.63 -12.09 5.85
C GLY A 69 -2.88 -10.79 6.12
N ALA A 70 -1.98 -10.36 5.23
CA ALA A 70 -1.30 -9.08 5.37
C ALA A 70 -2.30 -7.91 5.22
N ALA A 71 -2.02 -6.81 5.91
CA ALA A 71 -2.71 -5.55 5.72
C ALA A 71 -1.87 -4.61 4.84
N TYR A 72 -2.53 -3.82 3.99
CA TYR A 72 -1.89 -2.80 3.16
C TYR A 72 -2.54 -1.44 3.36
N ALA A 73 -1.70 -0.42 3.51
CA ALA A 73 -2.11 0.97 3.68
C ALA A 73 -1.81 1.75 2.40
N PHE A 74 -2.86 2.12 1.67
CA PHE A 74 -2.77 2.80 0.37
C PHE A 74 -2.97 4.30 0.53
N ASP A 75 -2.17 5.11 -0.17
CA ASP A 75 -2.56 6.50 -0.42
C ASP A 75 -3.67 6.56 -1.50
N GLU A 76 -4.20 7.76 -1.73
CA GLU A 76 -5.30 7.99 -2.67
C GLU A 76 -4.96 7.51 -4.09
N ASP A 77 -3.77 7.82 -4.57
CA ASP A 77 -3.30 7.45 -5.90
C ASP A 77 -3.15 5.93 -6.06
N ALA A 78 -2.54 5.25 -5.09
CA ALA A 78 -2.42 3.80 -5.12
C ALA A 78 -3.79 3.12 -5.00
N TYR A 79 -4.67 3.63 -4.13
CA TYR A 79 -5.99 3.04 -3.93
C TYR A 79 -6.88 3.19 -5.15
N SER A 80 -6.83 4.33 -5.84
CA SER A 80 -7.58 4.55 -7.08
C SER A 80 -7.25 3.52 -8.18
N ARG A 81 -6.01 3.00 -8.20
CA ARG A 81 -5.56 1.96 -9.13
C ARG A 81 -5.88 0.56 -8.64
N PHE A 82 -5.76 0.33 -7.33
CA PHE A 82 -6.02 -0.97 -6.70
C PHE A 82 -7.50 -1.32 -6.69
N TYR A 83 -8.36 -0.39 -6.24
CA TYR A 83 -9.78 -0.61 -6.01
C TYR A 83 -10.52 -1.26 -7.20
N PRO A 84 -10.47 -0.73 -8.44
CA PRO A 84 -11.20 -1.34 -9.55
C PRO A 84 -10.72 -2.76 -9.86
N LEU A 85 -9.41 -3.03 -9.74
CA LEU A 85 -8.83 -4.35 -9.99
C LEU A 85 -9.19 -5.35 -8.90
N ALA A 86 -9.23 -4.90 -7.64
CA ALA A 86 -9.65 -5.70 -6.50
C ALA A 86 -11.13 -6.11 -6.63
N ARG A 87 -12.00 -5.18 -7.03
CA ARG A 87 -13.42 -5.47 -7.30
C ARG A 87 -13.60 -6.43 -8.48
N GLU A 88 -12.83 -6.26 -9.56
CA GLU A 88 -12.82 -7.17 -10.71
C GLU A 88 -12.34 -8.59 -10.32
N ALA A 89 -11.41 -8.68 -9.37
CA ALA A 89 -10.93 -9.94 -8.81
C ALA A 89 -11.88 -10.57 -7.77
N GLY A 90 -13.05 -9.96 -7.51
CA GLY A 90 -14.07 -10.49 -6.60
C GLY A 90 -13.82 -10.18 -5.12
N LEU A 91 -12.89 -9.28 -4.78
CA LEU A 91 -12.70 -8.85 -3.39
C LEU A 91 -13.81 -7.88 -2.95
N GLU A 92 -14.31 -8.07 -1.73
CA GLU A 92 -15.28 -7.18 -1.08
C GLU A 92 -14.61 -5.94 -0.44
N VAL A 93 -13.73 -5.26 -1.19
CA VAL A 93 -13.12 -4.01 -0.74
C VAL A 93 -14.12 -2.85 -0.82
N GLN A 94 -14.04 -1.94 0.15
CA GLN A 94 -14.91 -0.76 0.26
C GLN A 94 -14.34 0.43 -0.53
N PRO A 95 -15.17 1.32 -1.08
CA PRO A 95 -14.65 2.60 -1.56
C PRO A 95 -14.03 3.38 -0.39
N ALA A 96 -12.94 4.11 -0.68
CA ALA A 96 -12.28 4.96 0.31
C ALA A 96 -12.80 6.40 0.22
N ASP A 97 -13.10 7.01 1.36
CA ASP A 97 -13.36 8.45 1.46
C ASP A 97 -12.08 9.17 1.93
N PHE A 98 -11.21 9.49 0.97
CA PHE A 98 -9.97 10.22 1.26
C PHE A 98 -10.22 11.67 1.71
N ALA A 99 -11.36 12.27 1.39
CA ALA A 99 -11.70 13.61 1.86
C ALA A 99 -11.98 13.60 3.37
N GLU A 100 -12.80 12.65 3.83
CA GLU A 100 -13.05 12.42 5.24
C GLU A 100 -11.75 12.05 5.98
N GLN A 101 -10.95 11.13 5.43
CA GLN A 101 -9.67 10.74 6.05
C GLN A 101 -8.72 11.94 6.23
N LYS A 102 -8.56 12.77 5.19
CA LYS A 102 -7.72 13.97 5.27
C LYS A 102 -8.22 14.94 6.33
N SER A 103 -9.54 15.11 6.49
CA SER A 103 -10.12 15.94 7.57
C SER A 103 -9.77 15.45 8.99
N LYS A 104 -9.48 14.15 9.13
CA LYS A 104 -9.07 13.50 10.38
C LYS A 104 -7.55 13.35 10.51
N GLY A 105 -6.77 13.88 9.56
CA GLY A 105 -5.32 13.73 9.52
C GLY A 105 -4.84 12.32 9.15
N ILE A 106 -5.71 11.47 8.59
CA ILE A 106 -5.38 10.11 8.16
C ILE A 106 -4.92 10.16 6.70
N ARG A 107 -3.72 9.64 6.42
CA ARG A 107 -3.10 9.66 5.07
C ARG A 107 -3.41 8.43 4.24
N PHE A 108 -3.70 7.30 4.88
CA PHE A 108 -3.78 6.00 4.22
C PHE A 108 -5.11 5.29 4.48
N PHE A 109 -5.63 4.64 3.45
CA PHE A 109 -6.75 3.71 3.54
C PHE A 109 -6.21 2.28 3.68
N THR A 110 -6.63 1.59 4.75
CA THR A 110 -6.13 0.25 5.06
C THR A 110 -7.08 -0.81 4.51
N VAL A 111 -6.53 -1.78 3.78
CA VAL A 111 -7.22 -3.00 3.35
C VAL A 111 -6.55 -4.19 4.02
N GLN A 112 -7.37 -5.04 4.62
CA GLN A 112 -6.99 -6.37 5.10
C GLN A 112 -8.16 -7.30 4.83
N LEU A 113 -7.86 -8.53 4.41
CA LEU A 113 -8.90 -9.55 4.28
C LEU A 113 -9.14 -10.20 5.63
N SER A 114 -10.40 -10.26 6.05
CA SER A 114 -10.81 -11.10 7.16
C SER A 114 -10.63 -12.56 6.73
N LEU A 115 -9.61 -13.24 7.24
CA LEU A 115 -9.53 -14.70 7.13
C LEU A 115 -10.71 -15.26 7.94
N GLN A 116 -11.69 -15.84 7.25
CA GLN A 116 -12.74 -16.66 7.86
C GLN A 116 -12.17 -18.03 8.23
#